data_AF-K1U334-F1
#
_entry.id   AF-K1U334-F1
#
_cell.length_a   1.000
_cell.length_b   1.000
_cell.length_c   1.000
_cell.angle_alpha   90.00
_cell.angle_beta   90.00
_cell.angle_gamma   90.00
#
_symmetry.space_group_name_H-M   'P 1'
#
loop_
_entity.id
_entity.type
_entity.pdbx_description
1 polymer ?
#
loop_
_entity_poly.entity_id
_entity_poly.type
_entity_poly.pdbx_seq_one_letter_code
_entity_poly.pdbx_strand_id
1 'polypeptide(L)'
;GNGLTEKEAEQQMQERIREDVRTILIPRVKARLERAGDKLADLITGDYILHVNPTGKFVIGGPHGDTGLTGRKIIVDSYGGRGAHGGGAFSGKDSSKVDRSAAYAARYIAKNMVAAGIADEILVELSYAIGIAEPISVFVDTHGAVCSRNPKLADMTDGEIARRIAKLFDLRPAAIVKKFGLKNPIFEA
;
A
#
# COMPACT_ATOMS: atom_id res chain seq x y z
N GLY A 1 -2.45 -42.44 20.14
CA GLY A 1 -2.12 -41.81 21.43
C GLY A 1 -3.34 -41.65 22.32
N ASN A 2 -4.41 -40.98 21.86
CA ASN A 2 -5.56 -40.61 22.72
C ASN A 2 -6.92 -41.16 22.25
N GLY A 3 -6.96 -42.20 21.40
CA GLY A 3 -8.22 -42.78 20.89
C GLY A 3 -9.03 -41.90 19.93
N LEU A 4 -8.60 -40.66 19.66
CA LEU A 4 -9.22 -39.77 18.66
C LEU A 4 -8.87 -40.21 17.23
N THR A 5 -9.85 -40.12 16.35
CA THR A 5 -9.64 -40.24 14.90
C THR A 5 -8.88 -39.02 14.37
N GLU A 6 -8.21 -39.15 13.22
CA GLU A 6 -7.51 -38.02 12.58
C GLU A 6 -8.46 -36.84 12.31
N LYS A 7 -9.69 -37.13 11.89
CA LYS A 7 -10.72 -36.13 11.60
C LYS A 7 -11.12 -35.34 12.84
N GLU A 8 -11.29 -36.00 13.98
CA GLU A 8 -11.63 -35.33 15.24
C GLU A 8 -10.48 -34.45 15.74
N ALA A 9 -9.24 -34.94 15.63
CA ALA A 9 -8.06 -34.16 15.97
C ALA A 9 -7.91 -32.91 15.08
N GLU A 10 -8.16 -33.04 13.78
CA GLU A 10 -8.15 -31.90 12.85
C GLU A 10 -9.23 -30.88 13.19
N GLN A 11 -10.45 -31.33 13.47
CA GLN A 11 -11.55 -30.44 13.86
C GLN A 11 -11.23 -29.68 15.16
N GLN A 12 -10.72 -30.37 16.19
CA GLN A 12 -10.33 -29.73 17.45
C GLN A 12 -9.23 -28.68 17.24
N MET A 13 -8.24 -28.98 16.41
CA MET A 13 -7.18 -28.04 16.05
C MET A 13 -7.75 -26.81 15.33
N GLN A 14 -8.65 -27.01 14.35
CA GLN A 14 -9.25 -25.91 13.60
C GLN A 14 -10.12 -25.01 14.47
N GLU A 15 -10.94 -25.58 15.34
CA GLU A 15 -11.73 -24.80 16.30
C GLU A 15 -10.83 -24.00 17.23
N ARG A 16 -9.72 -24.59 17.70
CA ARG A 16 -8.76 -23.87 18.53
C ARG A 16 -8.13 -22.70 17.80
N ILE A 17 -7.68 -22.88 16.56
CA ILE A 17 -7.07 -21.82 15.74
C ILE A 17 -8.09 -20.71 15.46
N ARG A 18 -9.32 -21.08 15.09
CA ARG A 18 -10.42 -20.15 14.88
C ARG A 18 -10.65 -19.30 16.13
N GLU A 19 -10.61 -19.93 17.29
CA GLU A 19 -10.86 -19.25 18.55
C GLU A 19 -9.69 -18.38 19.00
N ASP A 20 -8.45 -18.81 18.78
CA ASP A 20 -7.28 -17.98 19.03
C ASP A 20 -7.26 -16.75 18.09
N VAL A 21 -7.67 -16.87 16.82
CA VAL A 21 -7.85 -15.72 15.93
C VAL A 21 -8.89 -14.75 16.50
N ARG A 22 -10.04 -15.27 16.95
CA ARG A 22 -11.16 -14.47 17.47
C ARG A 22 -10.84 -13.78 18.78
N THR A 23 -10.18 -14.47 19.70
CA THR A 23 -10.01 -14.03 21.09
C THR A 23 -8.64 -13.45 21.39
N ILE A 24 -7.63 -13.72 20.55
CA ILE A 24 -6.27 -13.22 20.74
C ILE A 24 -5.89 -12.24 19.62
N LEU A 25 -5.95 -12.67 18.36
CA LEU A 25 -5.42 -11.86 17.25
C LEU A 25 -6.27 -10.61 16.98
N ILE A 26 -7.58 -10.78 16.75
CA ILE A 26 -8.49 -9.66 16.43
C ILE A 26 -8.47 -8.61 17.55
N PRO A 27 -8.61 -8.97 18.85
CA PRO A 27 -8.54 -7.98 19.94
C PRO A 27 -7.19 -7.27 20.00
N ARG A 28 -6.08 -7.98 19.75
CA ARG A 28 -4.74 -7.38 19.72
C ARG A 28 -4.57 -6.37 18.58
N VAL A 29 -5.14 -6.65 17.41
CA VAL A 29 -5.16 -5.72 16.27
C VAL A 29 -6.03 -4.51 16.59
N LYS A 30 -7.24 -4.71 17.11
CA LYS A 30 -8.14 -3.62 17.51
C LYS A 30 -7.50 -2.70 18.54
N ALA A 31 -6.93 -3.26 19.63
CA ALA A 31 -6.25 -2.48 20.66
C ALA A 31 -5.00 -1.73 20.14
N ARG A 32 -4.36 -2.21 19.06
CA ARG A 32 -3.29 -1.46 18.39
C ARG A 32 -3.86 -0.26 17.62
N LEU A 33 -4.97 -0.43 16.92
CA LEU A 33 -5.64 0.66 16.18
C LEU A 33 -6.18 1.74 17.12
N GLU A 34 -6.82 1.33 18.22
CA GLU A 34 -7.33 2.24 19.26
C GLU A 34 -6.20 3.09 19.87
N ARG A 35 -5.06 2.47 20.22
CA ARG A 35 -3.88 3.19 20.72
C ARG A 35 -3.30 4.17 19.70
N ALA A 36 -3.48 3.91 18.42
CA ALA A 36 -3.07 4.82 17.35
C ALA A 36 -4.09 5.93 17.07
N GLY A 37 -5.27 5.92 17.71
CA GLY A 37 -6.38 6.82 17.40
C GLY A 37 -6.95 6.60 16.00
N ASP A 38 -6.79 5.41 15.44
CA ASP A 38 -7.19 5.08 14.07
C ASP A 38 -8.68 4.70 14.02
N LYS A 39 -9.44 5.39 13.16
CA LYS A 39 -10.88 5.18 12.95
C LYS A 39 -11.21 3.76 12.45
N LEU A 40 -10.24 3.03 11.91
CA LEU A 40 -10.43 1.64 11.50
C LEU A 40 -10.78 0.72 12.68
N ALA A 41 -10.45 1.09 13.92
CA ALA A 41 -10.85 0.33 15.10
C ALA A 41 -12.39 0.18 15.21
N ASP A 42 -13.13 1.20 14.78
CA ASP A 42 -14.60 1.24 14.83
C ASP A 42 -15.23 0.25 13.84
N LEU A 43 -14.50 -0.13 12.78
CA LEU A 43 -14.94 -1.13 11.81
C LEU A 43 -14.82 -2.57 12.33
N ILE A 44 -14.02 -2.79 13.39
CA ILE A 44 -13.91 -4.10 14.03
C ILE A 44 -15.01 -4.21 15.10
N THR A 45 -16.21 -4.53 14.62
CA THR A 45 -17.40 -4.76 15.45
C THR A 45 -17.50 -6.22 15.88
N GLY A 46 -18.57 -6.60 16.59
CA GLY A 46 -18.88 -7.99 16.90
C GLY A 46 -19.66 -8.73 15.80
N ASP A 47 -20.11 -8.00 14.77
CA ASP A 47 -20.93 -8.54 13.68
C ASP A 47 -20.07 -8.68 12.41
N TYR A 48 -19.34 -9.81 12.33
CA TYR A 48 -18.50 -10.12 11.19
C TYR A 48 -18.58 -11.61 10.84
N ILE A 49 -18.43 -11.89 9.55
CA ILE A 49 -18.27 -13.25 9.05
C ILE A 49 -16.80 -13.64 9.22
N LEU A 50 -16.54 -14.57 10.13
CA LEU A 50 -15.18 -15.06 10.37
C LEU A 50 -14.91 -16.33 9.54
N HIS A 51 -14.02 -16.22 8.56
CA HIS A 51 -13.44 -17.38 7.86
C HIS A 51 -12.00 -17.58 8.33
N VAL A 52 -11.74 -18.70 9.01
CA VAL A 52 -10.40 -19.11 9.45
C VAL A 52 -10.16 -20.50 8.88
N ASN A 53 -9.07 -20.65 8.15
CA ASN A 53 -8.70 -21.89 7.46
C ASN A 53 -9.89 -22.58 6.75
N PRO A 54 -10.64 -21.85 5.89
CA PRO A 54 -11.85 -22.40 5.28
C PRO A 54 -11.60 -23.64 4.40
N THR A 55 -10.34 -23.90 4.02
CA THR A 55 -9.90 -25.05 3.22
C THR A 55 -9.43 -26.24 4.07
N GLY A 56 -9.58 -26.20 5.40
CA GLY A 56 -9.10 -27.25 6.31
C GLY A 56 -7.66 -27.03 6.79
N LYS A 57 -6.95 -28.11 7.16
CA LYS A 57 -5.57 -28.00 7.67
C LYS A 57 -4.61 -27.34 6.68
N PHE A 58 -3.75 -26.46 7.21
CA PHE A 58 -2.71 -25.78 6.46
C PHE A 58 -1.33 -26.04 7.10
N VAL A 59 -0.78 -27.24 6.84
CA VAL A 59 0.47 -27.72 7.45
C VAL A 59 1.68 -27.51 6.54
N ILE A 60 1.49 -27.70 5.23
CA ILE A 60 2.52 -27.46 4.22
C ILE A 60 2.38 -26.03 3.72
N GLY A 61 3.44 -25.24 3.82
CA GLY A 61 3.46 -23.86 3.34
C GLY A 61 4.85 -23.44 2.82
N GLY A 62 4.99 -22.17 2.50
CA GLY A 62 6.23 -21.62 1.94
C GLY A 62 6.55 -22.19 0.55
N PRO A 63 7.83 -22.22 0.14
CA PRO A 63 8.25 -22.68 -1.18
C PRO A 63 7.85 -24.13 -1.52
N HIS A 64 7.59 -24.96 -0.50
CA HIS A 64 7.12 -26.33 -0.71
C HIS A 64 5.65 -26.39 -1.17
N GLY A 65 4.83 -25.41 -0.79
CA GLY A 65 3.41 -25.35 -1.12
C GLY A 65 3.06 -24.44 -2.31
N ASP A 66 3.90 -23.46 -2.64
CA ASP A 66 3.69 -22.55 -3.77
C ASP A 66 5.02 -21.95 -4.25
N THR A 67 5.20 -21.83 -5.57
CA THR A 67 6.40 -21.23 -6.15
C THR A 67 6.32 -19.71 -6.09
N GLY A 68 7.20 -19.10 -5.29
CA GLY A 68 7.32 -17.65 -5.19
C GLY A 68 8.18 -17.05 -6.29
N LEU A 69 7.78 -15.88 -6.80
CA LEU A 69 8.60 -15.05 -7.69
C LEU A 69 8.53 -13.58 -7.23
N THR A 70 9.67 -12.88 -7.36
CA THR A 70 9.78 -11.44 -7.10
C THR A 70 8.78 -10.66 -7.98
N GLY A 71 8.10 -9.67 -7.39
CA GLY A 71 7.18 -8.80 -8.11
C GLY A 71 5.81 -9.43 -8.43
N ARG A 72 5.40 -10.49 -7.72
CA ARG A 72 4.07 -11.10 -7.88
C ARG A 72 3.02 -10.64 -6.86
N LYS A 73 3.33 -9.62 -6.05
CA LYS A 73 2.43 -9.03 -5.05
C LYS A 73 2.35 -7.49 -5.14
N ILE A 74 2.53 -6.92 -6.33
CA ILE A 74 2.62 -5.46 -6.55
C ILE A 74 1.41 -4.65 -6.05
N ILE A 75 0.21 -5.23 -6.03
CA ILE A 75 -0.99 -4.56 -5.49
C ILE A 75 -1.00 -4.58 -3.95
N VAL A 76 -0.45 -5.63 -3.34
CA VAL A 76 -0.22 -5.70 -1.88
C VAL A 76 0.85 -4.68 -1.48
N ASP A 77 1.91 -4.53 -2.27
CA ASP A 77 3.00 -3.59 -2.03
C ASP A 77 2.58 -2.11 -2.15
N SER A 78 1.43 -1.83 -2.77
CA SER A 78 0.98 -0.47 -3.08
C SER A 78 -0.26 -0.08 -2.29
N TYR A 79 -1.44 -0.17 -2.90
CA TYR A 79 -2.66 0.47 -2.38
C TYR A 79 -3.85 -0.48 -2.29
N GLY A 80 -3.62 -1.80 -2.36
CA GLY A 80 -4.67 -2.81 -2.09
C GLY A 80 -5.86 -2.76 -3.05
N GLY A 81 -5.66 -2.27 -4.28
CA GLY A 81 -6.69 -2.14 -5.31
C GLY A 81 -7.35 -0.74 -5.39
N ARG A 82 -7.01 0.19 -4.48
CA ARG A 82 -7.40 1.60 -4.59
C ARG A 82 -6.38 2.39 -5.42
N GLY A 83 -6.82 3.45 -6.08
CA GLY A 83 -5.96 4.25 -6.96
C GLY A 83 -5.59 3.50 -8.24
N ALA A 84 -4.32 3.50 -8.62
CA ALA A 84 -3.84 2.84 -9.83
C ALA A 84 -2.43 2.25 -9.63
N HIS A 85 -1.98 1.43 -10.59
CA HIS A 85 -0.65 0.83 -10.60
C HIS A 85 -0.07 0.77 -12.02
N GLY A 86 1.17 1.26 -12.21
CA GLY A 86 1.84 1.30 -13.53
C GLY A 86 2.45 -0.03 -14.01
N GLY A 87 2.32 -1.09 -13.22
CA GLY A 87 2.75 -2.46 -13.56
C GLY A 87 4.16 -2.85 -13.12
N GLY A 88 5.04 -1.89 -12.82
CA GLY A 88 6.41 -2.14 -12.38
C GLY A 88 6.50 -2.69 -10.95
N ALA A 89 7.21 -3.81 -10.75
CA ALA A 89 7.54 -4.32 -9.41
C ALA A 89 8.61 -3.47 -8.69
N PHE A 90 8.63 -3.49 -7.36
CA PHE A 90 9.62 -2.75 -6.55
C PHE A 90 10.84 -3.59 -6.20
N SER A 91 10.68 -4.73 -5.53
CA SER A 91 11.78 -5.56 -4.97
C SER A 91 12.77 -6.04 -6.04
N GLY A 92 14.05 -6.17 -5.67
CA GLY A 92 15.13 -6.58 -6.57
C GLY A 92 15.65 -5.51 -7.55
N LYS A 93 15.10 -4.29 -7.53
CA LYS A 93 15.53 -3.17 -8.38
C LYS A 93 16.33 -2.13 -7.61
N ASP A 94 17.40 -1.63 -8.20
CA ASP A 94 18.09 -0.45 -7.66
C ASP A 94 17.27 0.83 -7.89
N SER A 95 17.57 1.88 -7.13
CA SER A 95 16.76 3.12 -7.13
C SER A 95 16.87 3.95 -8.41
N SER A 96 17.76 3.60 -9.35
CA SER A 96 17.74 4.20 -10.70
C SER A 96 16.53 3.75 -11.52
N LYS A 97 15.88 2.64 -11.16
CA LYS A 97 14.69 2.13 -11.85
C LYS A 97 13.46 2.91 -11.39
N VAL A 98 12.89 3.68 -12.32
CA VAL A 98 11.77 4.59 -12.07
C VAL A 98 10.52 3.87 -11.57
N ASP A 99 10.33 2.59 -11.91
CA ASP A 99 9.27 1.75 -11.34
C ASP A 99 9.21 1.81 -9.81
N ARG A 100 10.37 1.90 -9.15
CA ARG A 100 10.45 2.05 -7.69
C ARG A 100 10.52 3.53 -7.30
N SER A 101 11.51 4.26 -7.80
CA SER A 101 11.81 5.60 -7.29
C SER A 101 10.73 6.62 -7.64
N ALA A 102 10.17 6.58 -8.86
CA ALA A 102 9.08 7.47 -9.25
C ALA A 102 7.76 7.11 -8.55
N ALA A 103 7.49 5.81 -8.31
CA ALA A 103 6.33 5.40 -7.51
C ALA A 103 6.41 5.96 -6.08
N TYR A 104 7.60 5.95 -5.47
CA TYR A 104 7.82 6.57 -4.15
C TYR A 104 7.68 8.10 -4.19
N ALA A 105 8.17 8.74 -5.25
CA ALA A 105 7.96 10.18 -5.47
C ALA A 105 6.47 10.52 -5.61
N ALA A 106 5.72 9.76 -6.40
CA ALA A 106 4.27 9.94 -6.56
C ALA A 106 3.54 9.79 -5.21
N ARG A 107 3.86 8.76 -4.42
CA ARG A 107 3.33 8.59 -3.05
C ARG A 107 3.67 9.78 -2.16
N TYR A 108 4.93 10.22 -2.18
CA TYR A 108 5.37 11.37 -1.40
C TYR A 108 4.57 12.62 -1.76
N ILE A 109 4.38 12.89 -3.05
CA ILE A 109 3.62 14.05 -3.54
C ILE A 109 2.16 13.94 -3.11
N ALA A 110 1.48 12.83 -3.43
CA ALA A 110 0.07 12.63 -3.07
C ALA A 110 -0.17 12.80 -1.57
N LYS A 111 0.66 12.15 -0.74
CA LYS A 111 0.58 12.27 0.73
C LYS A 111 0.71 13.72 1.20
N ASN A 112 1.66 14.48 0.63
CA ASN A 112 1.88 15.86 1.03
C ASN A 112 0.78 16.81 0.51
N MET A 113 0.20 16.54 -0.67
CA MET A 113 -0.93 17.34 -1.18
C MET A 113 -2.17 17.17 -0.32
N VAL A 114 -2.50 15.94 0.10
CA VAL A 114 -3.59 15.69 1.05
C VAL A 114 -3.30 16.34 2.40
N ALA A 115 -2.07 16.20 2.93
CA ALA A 115 -1.69 16.81 4.21
C ALA A 115 -1.74 18.35 4.18
N ALA A 116 -1.41 18.96 3.03
CA ALA A 116 -1.56 20.40 2.80
C ALA A 116 -3.02 20.84 2.64
N GLY A 117 -3.96 19.90 2.60
CA GLY A 117 -5.38 20.14 2.39
C GLY A 117 -5.64 20.68 0.99
N ILE A 118 -5.06 20.07 -0.05
CA ILE A 118 -5.42 20.33 -1.45
C ILE A 118 -6.68 19.56 -1.84
N ALA A 119 -6.80 18.31 -1.39
CA ALA A 119 -7.94 17.42 -1.59
C ALA A 119 -7.96 16.37 -0.47
N ASP A 120 -9.12 15.74 -0.25
CA ASP A 120 -9.24 14.62 0.71
C ASP A 120 -8.63 13.32 0.17
N GLU A 121 -8.63 13.17 -1.16
CA GLU A 121 -7.98 12.09 -1.91
C GLU A 121 -7.35 12.66 -3.18
N ILE A 122 -6.22 12.10 -3.59
CA ILE A 122 -5.53 12.49 -4.82
C ILE A 122 -4.76 11.32 -5.40
N LEU A 123 -4.91 11.12 -6.71
CA LEU A 123 -4.08 10.25 -7.52
C LEU A 123 -3.03 11.09 -8.25
N VAL A 124 -1.78 10.64 -8.21
CA VAL A 124 -0.65 11.24 -8.95
C VAL A 124 -0.03 10.16 -9.82
N GLU A 125 0.07 10.43 -11.11
CA GLU A 125 0.73 9.55 -12.08
C GLU A 125 1.93 10.26 -12.70
N LEU A 126 3.03 9.53 -12.84
CA LEU A 126 4.26 9.97 -13.48
C LEU A 126 4.61 8.97 -14.60
N SER A 127 4.94 9.48 -15.78
CA SER A 127 5.42 8.65 -16.90
C SER A 127 6.79 9.10 -17.40
N TYR A 128 7.59 8.16 -17.89
CA TYR A 128 8.94 8.40 -18.38
C TYR A 128 9.17 7.65 -19.69
N ALA A 129 9.90 8.28 -20.61
CA ALA A 129 10.45 7.60 -21.77
C ALA A 129 11.88 7.13 -21.46
N ILE A 130 12.26 5.97 -22.01
CA ILE A 130 13.61 5.43 -21.81
C ILE A 130 14.67 6.41 -22.31
N GLY A 131 15.67 6.69 -21.48
CA GLY A 131 16.76 7.62 -21.80
C GLY A 131 16.44 9.11 -21.61
N ILE A 132 15.21 9.48 -21.25
CA ILE A 132 14.83 10.87 -20.96
C ILE A 132 14.72 11.05 -19.44
N ALA A 133 15.39 12.07 -18.90
CA ALA A 133 15.42 12.31 -17.46
C ALA A 133 14.14 12.97 -16.96
N GLU A 134 13.59 13.91 -17.73
CA GLU A 134 12.33 14.58 -17.42
C GLU A 134 11.14 13.62 -17.60
N PRO A 135 10.11 13.71 -16.75
CA PRO A 135 8.88 12.96 -16.98
C PRO A 135 8.18 13.46 -18.25
N ILE A 136 7.59 12.54 -19.01
CA ILE A 136 6.77 12.85 -20.18
C ILE A 136 5.43 13.43 -19.75
N SER A 137 4.87 12.92 -18.66
CA SER A 137 3.64 13.45 -18.06
C SER A 137 3.71 13.47 -16.54
N VAL A 138 3.05 14.48 -15.98
CA VAL A 138 2.59 14.52 -14.59
C VAL A 138 1.08 14.66 -14.67
N PHE A 139 0.36 13.65 -14.21
CA PHE A 139 -1.10 13.66 -14.16
C PHE A 139 -1.58 13.66 -12.71
N VAL A 140 -2.68 14.35 -12.48
CA VAL A 140 -3.33 14.48 -11.19
C VAL A 140 -4.82 14.24 -11.40
N ASP A 141 -5.43 13.51 -10.47
CA ASP A 141 -6.88 13.38 -10.35
C ASP A 141 -7.24 13.55 -8.87
N THR A 142 -8.02 14.59 -8.55
CA THR A 142 -8.56 14.83 -7.20
C THR A 142 -9.98 14.27 -7.03
N HIS A 143 -10.46 13.50 -8.01
CA HIS A 143 -11.79 12.93 -8.09
C HIS A 143 -12.90 13.98 -7.98
N GLY A 144 -12.64 15.18 -8.51
CA GLY A 144 -13.56 16.31 -8.46
C GLY A 144 -13.69 16.99 -7.09
N ALA A 145 -12.86 16.61 -6.12
CA ALA A 145 -12.94 17.07 -4.74
C ALA A 145 -11.72 17.91 -4.33
N VAL A 146 -11.46 18.99 -5.08
CA VAL A 146 -10.48 20.01 -4.66
C VAL A 146 -11.01 20.72 -3.42
N CYS A 147 -10.68 20.17 -2.26
CA CYS A 147 -11.13 20.63 -0.95
C CYS A 147 -10.05 21.50 -0.32
N SER A 148 -9.69 22.62 -0.95
CA SER A 148 -8.66 23.45 -0.35
C SER A 148 -9.14 24.16 0.90
N ARG A 149 -8.44 23.96 2.04
CA ARG A 149 -8.62 24.80 3.25
C ARG A 149 -8.30 26.27 2.99
N ASN A 150 -7.66 26.57 1.86
CA ASN A 150 -7.41 27.92 1.39
C ASN A 150 -8.44 28.27 0.31
N PRO A 151 -9.37 29.21 0.57
CA PRO A 151 -10.37 29.64 -0.41
C PRO A 151 -9.79 30.09 -1.76
N LYS A 152 -8.53 30.55 -1.78
CA LYS A 152 -7.84 30.96 -3.02
C LYS A 152 -7.47 29.81 -3.96
N LEU A 153 -7.53 28.57 -3.47
CA LEU A 153 -7.19 27.38 -4.24
C LEU A 153 -8.42 26.52 -4.53
N ALA A 154 -9.62 26.94 -4.10
CA ALA A 154 -10.85 26.17 -4.26
C ALA A 154 -11.22 25.94 -5.74
N ASP A 155 -10.91 26.91 -6.60
CA ASP A 155 -11.20 26.83 -8.04
C ASP A 155 -10.05 26.22 -8.87
N MET A 156 -9.03 25.65 -8.21
CA MET A 156 -7.91 25.04 -8.93
C MET A 156 -8.36 23.79 -9.67
N THR A 157 -7.90 23.66 -10.91
CA THR A 157 -8.08 22.44 -11.70
C THR A 157 -6.95 21.44 -11.44
N ASP A 158 -7.23 20.15 -11.65
CA ASP A 158 -6.21 19.09 -11.58
C ASP A 158 -4.99 19.38 -12.48
N GLY A 159 -5.23 19.94 -13.67
CA GLY A 159 -4.16 20.36 -14.58
C GLY A 159 -3.28 21.48 -14.02
N GLU A 160 -3.83 22.41 -13.25
CA GLU A 160 -3.05 23.43 -12.55
C GLU A 160 -2.24 22.85 -11.40
N ILE A 161 -2.83 21.92 -10.65
CA ILE A 161 -2.14 21.19 -9.57
C ILE A 161 -0.96 20.42 -10.17
N ALA A 162 -1.16 19.69 -11.26
CA ALA A 162 -0.11 18.96 -11.98
C ALA A 162 1.03 19.89 -12.44
N ARG A 163 0.71 21.04 -13.05
CA ARG A 163 1.70 22.04 -13.46
C ARG A 163 2.51 22.59 -12.28
N ARG A 164 1.89 22.76 -11.12
CA ARG A 164 2.59 23.22 -9.91
C ARG A 164 3.48 22.11 -9.32
N ILE A 165 3.00 20.87 -9.28
CA ILE A 165 3.81 19.71 -8.86
C ILE A 165 5.08 19.62 -9.71
N ALA A 166 4.97 19.73 -11.04
CA ALA A 166 6.11 19.70 -11.95
C ALA A 166 7.14 20.83 -11.71
N LYS A 167 6.73 21.95 -11.10
CA LYS A 167 7.63 23.06 -10.71
C LYS A 167 8.19 22.91 -9.29
N LEU A 168 7.40 22.33 -8.38
CA LEU A 168 7.76 22.18 -6.96
C LEU A 168 8.71 21.00 -6.71
N PHE A 169 8.63 19.96 -7.53
CA PHE A 169 9.40 18.74 -7.39
C PHE A 169 10.30 18.54 -8.60
N ASP A 170 11.59 18.34 -8.34
CA ASP A 170 12.51 17.83 -9.37
C ASP A 170 12.29 16.32 -9.52
N LEU A 171 11.55 15.96 -10.58
CA LEU A 171 11.11 14.60 -10.86
C LEU A 171 12.11 13.81 -11.71
N ARG A 172 13.32 14.32 -11.93
CA ARG A 172 14.37 13.55 -12.61
C ARG A 172 14.83 12.40 -11.70
N PRO A 173 15.09 11.18 -12.23
CA PRO A 173 15.42 10.02 -11.41
C PRO A 173 16.57 10.25 -10.42
N ALA A 174 17.65 10.91 -10.86
CA ALA A 174 18.78 11.22 -9.99
C ALA A 174 18.42 12.18 -8.84
N ALA A 175 17.54 13.16 -9.10
CA ALA A 175 17.08 14.10 -8.09
C ALA A 175 16.18 13.42 -7.05
N ILE A 176 15.28 12.53 -7.49
CA ILE A 176 14.43 11.71 -6.61
C ILE A 176 15.31 10.85 -5.69
N VAL A 177 16.26 10.11 -6.27
CA VAL A 177 17.18 9.24 -5.51
C VAL A 177 17.95 10.03 -4.46
N LYS A 178 18.46 11.22 -4.82
CA LYS A 178 19.17 12.11 -3.91
C LYS A 178 18.26 12.63 -2.80
N LYS A 179 17.07 13.14 -3.14
CA LYS A 179 16.12 13.75 -2.20
C LYS A 179 15.71 12.78 -1.09
N PHE A 180 15.48 11.51 -1.42
CA PHE A 180 15.03 10.51 -0.46
C PHE A 180 16.16 9.62 0.08
N GLY A 181 17.42 9.88 -0.29
CA GLY A 181 18.55 9.07 0.15
C GLY A 181 18.46 7.60 -0.25
N LEU A 182 17.89 7.29 -1.43
CA LEU A 182 17.56 5.92 -1.85
C LEU A 182 18.78 5.04 -2.22
N LYS A 183 19.99 5.56 -2.04
CA LYS A 183 21.24 4.79 -2.12
C LYS A 183 21.69 4.23 -0.77
N ASN A 184 21.08 4.67 0.32
CA ASN A 184 21.31 4.08 1.63
C ASN A 184 20.72 2.66 1.65
N PRO A 185 21.29 1.71 2.43
CA PRO A 185 20.80 0.35 2.56
C PRO A 185 19.53 0.30 3.43
N ILE A 186 18.45 0.91 2.93
CA ILE A 186 17.14 0.99 3.59
C ILE A 186 16.14 -0.03 3.03
N PHE A 187 16.55 -0.80 2.02
CA PHE A 187 15.82 -1.93 1.47
C PHE A 187 16.59 -3.20 1.82
N GLU A 188 15.89 -4.18 2.39
CA GLU A 188 16.46 -5.50 2.63
C GLU A 188 16.76 -6.19 1.28
N ALA A 189 17.85 -6.96 1.25
CA ALA A 189 18.33 -7.68 0.07
C ALA A 189 17.49 -8.92 -0.21
#